data_AF-A0A5K3FZ65-F1
#
_entry.id   AF-A0A5K3FZ65-F1
#
_cell.length_a   1.000
_cell.length_b   1.000
_cell.length_c   1.000
_cell.angle_alpha   90.00
_cell.angle_beta   90.00
_cell.angle_gamma   90.00
#
_symmetry.space_group_name_H-M   'P 1'
#
loop_
_entity.id
_entity.type
_entity.pdbx_description
1 polymer ?
#
loop_
_entity_poly.entity_id
_entity_poly.type
_entity_poly.pdbx_seq_one_letter_code
_entity_poly.pdbx_strand_id
1 'polypeptide(L)'
;MQGRQERDLANQAAQTLDVMWHNLQHGLVRQVADYFTDLVGPIKNLQETTTIVPADETAYQQAADTFLEHSRRVKRTANLAANNLIDPWRGNVLQALASNLESVGSQVSMAGRAVMSARQNGASAQLQNAASDHFDLVKKHWTECAERTRNLVDEAIDAKAFIKAQETGILKETDRIEDSVDQHCLTSVVNGTTSIALRANRVLQVAMRETVNSEDPIYVDRVNEAAQWLRATITPMVADTKKMVLAMDNPDAREHWRVSSRNLVEAVSNVGQVVAPSYLHPFVSTTIPPSYAYHHKVNGLVGSKFGVSDEIPVAEMRQLHVQGGPSCGRSDDNSRPLSPETDIEDEFNYPMPEENQPIMAAAHALHQEARLWSSRDNELIAATKRIAGLMAKLSQVVR
;
A
#
# COMPACT_ATOMS: atom_id res chain seq x y z
N MET A 1 -36.44 4.59 -21.44
CA MET A 1 -35.57 3.54 -22.04
C MET A 1 -34.14 4.05 -22.20
N GLN A 2 -33.92 5.13 -22.95
CA GLN A 2 -32.58 5.70 -23.21
C GLN A 2 -31.78 6.09 -21.94
N GLY A 3 -32.38 6.85 -21.01
CA GLY A 3 -31.69 7.23 -19.76
C GLY A 3 -31.42 6.07 -18.78
N ARG A 4 -32.05 4.90 -18.93
CA ARG A 4 -31.68 3.70 -18.16
C ARG A 4 -30.44 3.06 -18.77
N GLN A 5 -30.40 2.96 -20.10
CA GLN A 5 -29.26 2.43 -20.85
C GLN A 5 -28.00 3.27 -20.66
N GLU A 6 -28.11 4.60 -20.60
CA GLU A 6 -27.00 5.51 -20.31
C GLU A 6 -26.47 5.34 -18.87
N ARG A 7 -27.34 5.15 -17.89
CA ARG A 7 -26.95 4.87 -16.50
C ARG A 7 -26.27 3.50 -16.37
N ASP A 8 -26.79 2.49 -17.06
CA ASP A 8 -26.20 1.15 -17.07
C ASP A 8 -24.80 1.18 -17.70
N LEU A 9 -24.62 1.92 -18.80
CA LEU A 9 -23.31 2.13 -19.43
C LEU A 9 -22.34 2.87 -18.49
N ALA A 10 -22.81 3.94 -17.83
CA ALA A 10 -21.99 4.70 -16.89
C ALA A 10 -21.53 3.84 -15.70
N ASN A 11 -22.43 3.04 -15.14
CA ASN A 11 -22.10 2.09 -14.07
C ASN A 11 -21.09 1.05 -14.52
N GLN A 12 -21.25 0.50 -15.74
CA GLN A 12 -20.31 -0.47 -16.30
C GLN A 12 -18.92 0.16 -16.54
N ALA A 13 -18.88 1.40 -17.05
CA ALA A 13 -17.63 2.13 -17.25
C ALA A 13 -16.93 2.39 -15.90
N ALA A 14 -17.66 2.83 -14.88
CA ALA A 14 -17.11 3.07 -13.54
C ALA A 14 -16.52 1.79 -12.93
N GLN A 15 -17.25 0.66 -13.00
CA GLN A 15 -16.74 -0.64 -12.52
C GLN A 15 -15.50 -1.08 -13.27
N THR A 16 -15.47 -0.88 -14.60
CA THR A 16 -14.32 -1.26 -15.43
C THR A 16 -13.09 -0.42 -15.08
N LEU A 17 -13.27 0.90 -14.89
CA LEU A 17 -12.21 1.81 -14.47
C LEU A 17 -11.67 1.44 -13.09
N ASP A 18 -12.54 1.06 -12.15
CA ASP A 18 -12.13 0.61 -10.82
C ASP A 18 -11.25 -0.64 -10.87
N VAL A 19 -11.65 -1.65 -11.65
CA VAL A 19 -10.83 -2.86 -11.85
C VAL A 19 -9.50 -2.53 -12.53
N MET A 20 -9.50 -1.66 -13.54
CA MET A 20 -8.28 -1.21 -14.19
C MET A 20 -7.35 -0.49 -13.23
N TRP A 21 -7.88 0.40 -12.39
CA TRP A 21 -7.12 1.11 -11.37
C TRP A 21 -6.44 0.14 -10.40
N HIS A 22 -7.20 -0.82 -9.84
CA HIS A 22 -6.64 -1.83 -8.93
C HIS A 22 -5.54 -2.67 -9.61
N ASN A 23 -5.73 -3.07 -10.87
CA ASN A 23 -4.73 -3.81 -11.62
C ASN A 23 -3.45 -2.98 -11.88
N LEU A 24 -3.60 -1.69 -12.18
CA LEU A 24 -2.46 -0.77 -12.35
C LEU A 24 -1.70 -0.59 -11.03
N GLN A 25 -2.41 -0.40 -9.92
CA GLN A 25 -1.81 -0.27 -8.59
C GLN A 25 -1.05 -1.54 -8.18
N HIS A 26 -1.68 -2.70 -8.32
CA HIS A 26 -1.03 -3.98 -8.04
C HIS A 26 0.19 -4.24 -8.95
N GLY A 27 0.07 -3.89 -10.24
CA GLY A 27 1.17 -3.96 -11.20
C GLY A 27 2.34 -3.05 -10.83
N LEU A 28 2.06 -1.83 -10.38
CA LEU A 28 3.07 -0.88 -9.91
C LEU A 28 3.80 -1.41 -8.67
N VAL A 29 3.07 -1.83 -7.64
CA VAL A 29 3.64 -2.37 -6.40
C VAL A 29 4.60 -3.53 -6.70
N ARG A 30 4.21 -4.42 -7.61
CA ARG A 30 5.06 -5.54 -8.04
C ARG A 30 6.33 -5.07 -8.75
N GLN A 31 6.23 -4.10 -9.66
CA GLN A 31 7.40 -3.52 -10.31
C GLN A 31 8.35 -2.87 -9.30
N VAL A 32 7.81 -2.18 -8.30
CA VAL A 32 8.65 -1.61 -7.21
C VAL A 32 9.34 -2.74 -6.45
N ALA A 33 8.61 -3.79 -6.07
CA ALA A 33 9.16 -4.93 -5.36
C ALA A 33 10.24 -5.68 -6.17
N ASP A 34 10.21 -5.64 -7.50
CA ASP A 34 11.20 -6.30 -8.35
C ASP A 34 12.41 -5.40 -8.65
N TYR A 35 12.23 -4.11 -8.92
CA TYR A 35 13.32 -3.23 -9.39
C TYR A 35 13.99 -2.38 -8.31
N PHE A 36 13.32 -2.15 -7.18
CA PHE A 36 13.86 -1.35 -6.06
C PHE A 36 14.39 -2.19 -4.90
N THR A 37 14.38 -3.52 -5.03
CA THR A 37 14.94 -4.43 -4.02
C THR A 37 16.47 -4.38 -4.02
N ASP A 38 17.08 -4.57 -5.19
CA ASP A 38 18.52 -4.45 -5.36
C ASP A 38 18.85 -3.28 -6.29
N LEU A 39 19.31 -2.19 -5.71
CA LEU A 39 19.76 -1.04 -6.48
C LEU A 39 21.26 -1.12 -6.84
N VAL A 40 22.05 -1.85 -6.06
CA VAL A 40 23.52 -1.72 -6.09
C VAL A 40 24.19 -2.92 -6.78
N GLY A 41 23.55 -4.09 -6.80
CA GLY A 41 24.08 -5.30 -7.44
C GLY A 41 24.51 -5.10 -8.90
N PRO A 42 23.70 -4.48 -9.78
CA PRO A 42 24.10 -4.23 -11.16
C PRO A 42 25.37 -3.36 -11.28
N ILE A 43 25.54 -2.37 -10.41
CA ILE A 43 26.75 -1.54 -10.37
C ILE A 43 27.97 -2.34 -9.88
N LYS A 44 27.79 -3.21 -8.88
CA LYS A 44 28.87 -4.06 -8.38
C LYS A 44 29.36 -5.03 -9.45
N ASN A 45 28.44 -5.68 -10.17
CA ASN A 45 28.79 -6.55 -11.30
C ASN A 45 29.57 -5.78 -12.38
N LEU A 46 29.12 -4.57 -12.73
CA LEU A 46 29.85 -3.69 -13.64
C LEU A 46 31.27 -3.39 -13.12
N GLN A 47 31.41 -3.03 -11.85
CA GLN A 47 32.70 -2.77 -11.23
C GLN A 47 33.62 -3.99 -11.25
N GLU A 48 33.12 -5.19 -10.96
CA GLU A 48 33.89 -6.43 -10.96
C GLU A 48 34.52 -6.68 -12.33
N THR A 49 33.77 -6.47 -13.42
CA THR A 49 34.32 -6.62 -14.79
C THR A 49 35.48 -5.66 -15.11
N THR A 50 35.53 -4.47 -14.50
CA THR A 50 36.66 -3.52 -14.68
C THR A 50 37.97 -3.99 -14.05
N THR A 51 37.92 -4.97 -13.15
CA THR A 51 39.10 -5.47 -12.42
C THR A 51 39.80 -6.63 -13.11
N ILE A 52 39.13 -7.26 -14.09
CA ILE A 52 39.62 -8.44 -14.81
C ILE A 52 40.76 -8.03 -15.76
N VAL A 53 41.87 -8.77 -15.70
CA VAL A 53 43.03 -8.59 -16.59
C VAL A 53 43.43 -9.95 -17.17
N PRO A 54 43.46 -10.13 -18.51
CA PRO A 54 43.16 -9.15 -19.56
C PRO A 54 41.67 -8.74 -19.60
N ALA A 55 41.39 -7.54 -20.10
CA ALA A 55 40.04 -6.98 -20.15
C ALA A 55 39.11 -7.81 -21.03
N ASP A 56 37.95 -8.20 -20.48
CA ASP A 56 36.86 -8.80 -21.23
C ASP A 56 35.83 -7.73 -21.61
N GLU A 57 36.02 -7.14 -22.79
CA GLU A 57 35.13 -6.11 -23.35
C GLU A 57 33.69 -6.60 -23.50
N THR A 58 33.50 -7.89 -23.77
CA THR A 58 32.16 -8.46 -23.98
C THR A 58 31.42 -8.59 -22.65
N ALA A 59 32.09 -9.09 -21.61
CA ALA A 59 31.54 -9.16 -20.27
C ALA A 59 31.25 -7.76 -19.71
N TYR A 60 32.16 -6.79 -19.92
CA TYR A 60 31.93 -5.40 -19.52
C TYR A 60 30.70 -4.82 -20.22
N GLN A 61 30.57 -5.00 -21.54
CA GLN A 61 29.42 -4.48 -22.30
C GLN A 61 28.10 -5.11 -21.82
N GLN A 62 28.08 -6.42 -21.56
CA GLN A 62 26.89 -7.10 -21.01
C GLN A 62 26.52 -6.59 -19.61
N ALA A 63 27.51 -6.39 -18.73
CA ALA A 63 27.28 -5.83 -17.40
C ALA A 63 26.77 -4.39 -17.48
N ALA A 64 27.32 -3.58 -18.40
CA ALA A 64 26.91 -2.21 -18.65
C ALA A 64 25.47 -2.14 -19.17
N ASP A 65 25.11 -2.99 -20.13
CA ASP A 65 23.75 -3.05 -20.68
C ASP A 65 22.75 -3.49 -19.61
N THR A 66 23.12 -4.46 -18.77
CA THR A 66 22.31 -4.91 -17.63
C THR A 66 22.05 -3.77 -16.64
N PHE A 67 23.10 -3.02 -16.28
CA PHE A 67 22.99 -1.87 -15.39
C PHE A 67 22.15 -0.74 -15.98
N LEU A 68 22.37 -0.38 -17.26
CA LEU A 68 21.61 0.68 -17.92
C LEU A 68 20.14 0.31 -18.07
N GLU A 69 19.84 -0.95 -18.40
CA GLU A 69 18.46 -1.43 -18.46
C GLU A 69 17.79 -1.42 -17.07
N HIS A 70 18.51 -1.81 -16.02
CA HIS A 70 18.03 -1.67 -14.65
C HIS A 70 17.71 -0.21 -14.31
N SER A 71 18.61 0.72 -14.61
CA SER A 71 18.39 2.17 -14.40
C SER A 71 17.15 2.68 -15.14
N ARG A 72 16.93 2.24 -16.39
CA ARG A 72 15.72 2.57 -17.17
C ARG A 72 14.44 2.02 -16.53
N ARG A 73 14.48 0.80 -16.00
CA ARG A 73 13.33 0.19 -15.29
C ARG A 73 13.00 0.95 -14.02
N VAL A 74 14.02 1.27 -13.21
CA VAL A 74 13.88 2.11 -12.01
C VAL A 74 13.24 3.46 -12.37
N LYS A 75 13.73 4.15 -13.42
CA LYS A 75 13.14 5.40 -13.92
C LYS A 75 11.67 5.24 -14.34
N ARG A 76 11.36 4.24 -15.17
CA ARG A 76 9.99 4.00 -15.67
C ARG A 76 9.02 3.75 -14.51
N THR A 77 9.40 2.89 -13.56
CA THR A 77 8.58 2.58 -12.40
C THR A 77 8.42 3.79 -11.48
N ALA A 78 9.47 4.60 -11.27
CA ALA A 78 9.40 5.85 -10.51
C ALA A 78 8.42 6.87 -11.14
N ASN A 79 8.43 7.00 -12.47
CA ASN A 79 7.51 7.89 -13.17
C ASN A 79 6.05 7.43 -13.05
N LEU A 80 5.80 6.11 -13.04
CA LEU A 80 4.46 5.57 -12.78
C LEU A 80 4.01 5.85 -11.34
N ALA A 81 4.91 5.72 -10.38
CA ALA A 81 4.63 6.00 -8.97
C ALA A 81 4.41 7.48 -8.66
N ALA A 82 5.00 8.40 -9.43
CA ALA A 82 4.89 9.84 -9.19
C ALA A 82 3.45 10.36 -9.12
N ASN A 83 2.52 9.77 -9.89
CA ASN A 83 1.12 10.18 -9.91
C ASN A 83 0.32 9.64 -8.72
N ASN A 84 0.86 8.70 -7.94
CA ASN A 84 0.23 8.19 -6.73
C ASN A 84 0.54 9.03 -5.49
N LEU A 85 1.53 9.93 -5.56
CA LEU A 85 1.86 10.80 -4.44
C LEU A 85 0.76 11.83 -4.23
N ILE A 86 0.36 12.00 -2.96
CA ILE A 86 -0.69 12.95 -2.58
C ILE A 86 -0.28 14.39 -2.91
N ASP A 87 0.99 14.74 -2.69
CA ASP A 87 1.53 16.07 -3.00
C ASP A 87 2.08 16.11 -4.45
N PRO A 88 1.47 16.90 -5.36
CA PRO A 88 1.94 17.05 -6.73
C PRO A 88 3.39 17.52 -6.83
N TRP A 89 3.87 18.33 -5.88
CA TRP A 89 5.26 18.79 -5.87
C TRP A 89 6.23 17.62 -5.62
N ARG A 90 5.91 16.70 -4.71
CA ARG A 90 6.71 15.47 -4.51
C ARG A 90 6.71 14.60 -5.76
N GLY A 91 5.60 14.52 -6.47
CA GLY A 91 5.51 13.88 -7.79
C GLY A 91 6.52 14.46 -8.79
N ASN A 92 6.59 15.78 -8.89
CA ASN A 92 7.57 16.46 -9.76
C ASN A 92 9.02 16.21 -9.34
N VAL A 93 9.31 16.21 -8.03
CA VAL A 93 10.65 15.88 -7.51
C VAL A 93 11.03 14.44 -7.86
N LEU A 94 10.11 13.48 -7.72
CA LEU A 94 10.34 12.09 -8.08
C LEU A 94 10.65 11.94 -9.57
N GLN A 95 9.91 12.61 -10.45
CA GLN A 95 10.17 12.61 -11.90
C GLN A 95 11.53 13.22 -12.26
N ALA A 96 11.92 14.30 -11.58
CA ALA A 96 13.24 14.91 -11.79
C ALA A 96 14.38 13.98 -11.35
N LEU A 97 14.25 13.32 -10.19
CA LEU A 97 15.21 12.32 -9.72
C LEU A 97 15.29 11.12 -10.67
N ALA A 98 14.14 10.60 -11.11
CA ALA A 98 14.06 9.50 -12.07
C ALA A 98 14.74 9.85 -13.40
N SER A 99 14.63 11.09 -13.86
CA SER A 99 15.30 11.56 -15.08
C SER A 99 16.82 11.65 -14.91
N ASN A 100 17.28 12.07 -13.73
CA ASN A 100 18.70 12.13 -13.41
C ASN A 100 19.35 10.73 -13.37
N LEU A 101 18.63 9.71 -12.90
CA LEU A 101 19.16 8.33 -12.82
C LEU A 101 19.66 7.77 -14.15
N GLU A 102 18.94 8.04 -15.24
CA GLU A 102 19.33 7.57 -16.57
C GLU A 102 20.57 8.30 -17.09
N SER A 103 20.63 9.62 -16.89
CA SER A 103 21.77 10.46 -17.28
C SER A 103 23.03 10.06 -16.51
N VAL A 104 22.95 9.98 -15.18
CA VAL A 104 24.07 9.57 -14.33
C VAL A 104 24.45 8.11 -14.59
N GLY A 105 23.48 7.23 -14.86
CA GLY A 105 23.77 5.84 -15.21
C GLY A 105 24.63 5.72 -16.47
N SER A 106 24.36 6.54 -17.49
CA SER A 106 25.21 6.60 -18.69
C SER A 106 26.64 7.04 -18.35
N GLN A 107 26.81 7.99 -17.42
CA GLN A 107 28.13 8.42 -16.94
C GLN A 107 28.86 7.32 -16.17
N VAL A 108 28.17 6.55 -15.32
CA VAL A 108 28.75 5.39 -14.62
C VAL A 108 29.32 4.38 -15.62
N SER A 109 28.56 4.05 -16.67
CA SER A 109 29.01 3.13 -17.73
C SER A 109 30.23 3.64 -18.50
N MET A 110 30.26 4.94 -18.81
CA MET A 110 31.42 5.55 -19.46
C MET A 110 32.66 5.58 -18.55
N ALA A 111 32.48 5.92 -17.27
CA ALA A 111 33.56 5.97 -16.30
C ALA A 111 34.18 4.58 -16.06
N GLY A 112 33.36 3.52 -15.96
CA GLY A 112 33.87 2.16 -15.84
C GLY A 112 34.65 1.72 -17.09
N ARG A 113 34.22 2.12 -18.30
CA ARG A 113 34.93 1.84 -19.55
C ARG A 113 36.28 2.56 -19.59
N ALA A 114 36.34 3.79 -19.08
CA ALA A 114 37.58 4.55 -18.95
C ALA A 114 38.57 3.86 -17.99
N VAL A 115 38.10 3.30 -16.86
CA VAL A 115 38.93 2.52 -15.93
C VAL A 115 39.51 1.28 -16.63
N MET A 116 38.67 0.52 -17.32
CA MET A 116 39.09 -0.68 -18.04
C MET A 116 40.13 -0.35 -19.13
N SER A 117 39.87 0.68 -19.94
CA SER A 117 40.78 1.14 -20.99
C SER A 117 42.12 1.65 -20.43
N ALA A 118 42.12 2.41 -19.33
CA ALA A 118 43.34 2.87 -18.69
C ALA A 118 44.22 1.72 -18.20
N ARG A 119 43.60 0.65 -17.68
CA ARG A 119 44.31 -0.56 -17.24
C ARG A 119 44.84 -1.37 -18.42
N GLN A 120 44.01 -1.60 -19.43
CA GLN A 120 44.38 -2.38 -20.62
C GLN A 120 45.54 -1.75 -21.39
N ASN A 121 45.54 -0.42 -21.51
CA ASN A 121 46.58 0.32 -22.23
C ASN A 121 47.85 0.57 -21.39
N GLY A 122 47.92 0.08 -20.15
CA GLY A 122 49.07 0.30 -19.28
C GLY A 122 49.33 1.78 -18.96
N ALA A 123 48.26 2.57 -18.80
CA ALA A 123 48.37 4.00 -18.50
C ALA A 123 49.14 4.25 -17.19
N SER A 124 49.62 5.48 -16.98
CA SER A 124 50.33 5.85 -15.76
C SER A 124 49.48 5.57 -14.51
N ALA A 125 50.12 5.22 -13.39
CA ALA A 125 49.44 4.97 -12.12
C ALA A 125 48.55 6.16 -11.69
N GLN A 126 48.99 7.38 -11.98
CA GLN A 126 48.21 8.59 -11.73
C GLN A 126 46.89 8.62 -12.53
N LEU A 127 46.93 8.26 -13.83
CA LEU A 127 45.72 8.24 -14.66
C LEU A 127 44.78 7.10 -14.27
N GLN A 128 45.33 5.92 -13.94
CA GLN A 128 44.52 4.80 -13.45
C GLN A 128 43.80 5.15 -12.14
N ASN A 129 44.50 5.78 -11.19
CA ASN A 129 43.90 6.24 -9.94
C ASN A 129 42.83 7.29 -10.19
N ALA A 130 43.11 8.31 -11.03
CA ALA A 130 42.14 9.34 -11.36
C ALA A 130 40.87 8.78 -12.03
N ALA A 131 41.01 7.78 -12.92
CA ALA A 131 39.87 7.12 -13.54
C ALA A 131 39.05 6.31 -12.51
N SER A 132 39.72 5.62 -11.59
CA SER A 132 39.06 4.86 -10.52
C SER A 132 38.31 5.79 -9.56
N ASP A 133 38.94 6.89 -9.13
CA ASP A 133 38.33 7.89 -8.24
C ASP A 133 37.10 8.52 -8.89
N HIS A 134 37.17 8.84 -10.19
CA HIS A 134 36.02 9.36 -10.93
C HIS A 134 34.88 8.32 -11.01
N PHE A 135 35.19 7.06 -11.31
CA PHE A 135 34.18 6.00 -11.34
C PHE A 135 33.50 5.81 -9.98
N ASP A 136 34.26 5.83 -8.89
CA ASP A 136 33.73 5.73 -7.53
C ASP A 136 32.83 6.92 -7.17
N LEU A 137 33.21 8.13 -7.56
CA LEU A 137 32.40 9.33 -7.37
C LEU A 137 31.05 9.23 -8.10
N VAL A 138 31.06 8.84 -9.38
CA VAL A 138 29.83 8.79 -10.18
C VAL A 138 28.91 7.64 -9.74
N LYS A 139 29.48 6.48 -9.34
CA LYS A 139 28.69 5.39 -8.72
C LYS A 139 28.01 5.82 -7.44
N LYS A 140 28.73 6.53 -6.57
CA LYS A 140 28.16 7.07 -5.33
C LYS A 140 27.02 8.03 -5.64
N HIS A 141 27.23 8.95 -6.59
CA HIS A 141 26.19 9.89 -7.01
C HIS A 141 24.93 9.19 -7.55
N TRP A 142 25.09 8.17 -8.38
CA TRP A 142 23.98 7.36 -8.87
C TRP A 142 23.25 6.65 -7.73
N THR A 143 23.99 6.04 -6.81
CA THR A 143 23.43 5.27 -5.69
C THR A 143 22.60 6.16 -4.77
N GLU A 144 23.11 7.34 -4.40
CA GLU A 144 22.37 8.32 -3.61
C GLU A 144 21.10 8.80 -4.31
N CYS A 145 21.17 9.02 -5.64
CA CYS A 145 20.00 9.40 -6.43
C CYS A 145 18.95 8.27 -6.45
N ALA A 146 19.39 7.01 -6.56
CA ALA A 146 18.52 5.84 -6.59
C ALA A 146 17.84 5.61 -5.24
N GLU A 147 18.57 5.80 -4.14
CA GLU A 147 18.00 5.71 -2.79
C GLU A 147 16.97 6.80 -2.50
N ARG A 148 17.23 8.06 -2.89
CA ARG A 148 16.24 9.14 -2.78
C ARG A 148 14.99 8.86 -3.61
N THR A 149 15.17 8.33 -4.82
CA THR A 149 14.07 7.89 -5.70
C THR A 149 13.26 6.79 -5.02
N ARG A 150 13.93 5.77 -4.47
CA ARG A 150 13.28 4.67 -3.73
C ARG A 150 12.42 5.19 -2.58
N ASN A 151 12.96 6.11 -1.78
CA ASN A 151 12.23 6.63 -0.62
C ASN A 151 10.93 7.34 -1.05
N LEU A 152 10.92 8.10 -2.14
CA LEU A 152 9.69 8.71 -2.64
C LEU A 152 8.74 7.67 -3.26
N VAL A 153 9.27 6.66 -3.96
CA VAL A 153 8.46 5.57 -4.51
C VAL A 153 7.79 4.77 -3.41
N ASP A 154 8.47 4.51 -2.30
CA ASP A 154 7.92 3.79 -1.14
C ASP A 154 6.76 4.55 -0.49
N GLU A 155 6.71 5.88 -0.56
CA GLU A 155 5.57 6.68 -0.09
C GLU A 155 4.37 6.62 -1.04
N ALA A 156 4.63 6.33 -2.31
CA ALA A 156 3.64 6.33 -3.37
C ALA A 156 2.90 4.99 -3.50
N ILE A 157 3.24 4.00 -2.66
CA ILE A 157 2.70 2.65 -2.72
C ILE A 157 2.14 2.23 -1.36
N ASP A 158 1.16 1.32 -1.40
CA ASP A 158 0.63 0.71 -0.18
C ASP A 158 1.67 -0.23 0.46
N ALA A 159 2.05 0.06 1.70
CA ALA A 159 3.07 -0.69 2.44
C ALA A 159 2.70 -2.17 2.60
N LYS A 160 1.42 -2.46 2.88
CA LYS A 160 0.93 -3.84 3.05
C LYS A 160 1.01 -4.62 1.74
N ALA A 161 0.55 -4.05 0.63
CA ALA A 161 0.65 -4.65 -0.69
C ALA A 161 2.11 -4.86 -1.09
N PHE A 162 3.00 -3.92 -0.77
CA PHE A 162 4.43 -4.07 -1.01
C PHE A 162 5.03 -5.23 -0.23
N ILE A 163 4.75 -5.34 1.08
CA ILE A 163 5.22 -6.48 1.90
C ILE A 163 4.69 -7.81 1.34
N LYS A 164 3.43 -7.85 0.90
CA LYS A 164 2.86 -9.04 0.26
C LYS A 164 3.52 -9.39 -1.08
N ALA A 165 3.89 -8.38 -1.87
CA ALA A 165 4.66 -8.58 -3.10
C ALA A 165 6.07 -9.11 -2.82
N GLN A 166 6.71 -8.65 -1.74
CA GLN A 166 8.01 -9.17 -1.30
C GLN A 166 7.92 -10.62 -0.80
N GLU A 167 6.90 -10.96 -0.01
CA GLU A 167 6.60 -12.35 0.41
C GLU A 167 6.45 -13.27 -0.81
N THR A 168 5.67 -12.83 -1.82
CA THR A 168 5.50 -13.57 -3.08
C THR A 168 6.82 -13.73 -3.84
N GLY A 169 7.67 -12.71 -3.81
CA GLY A 169 9.02 -12.76 -4.38
C GLY A 169 9.91 -13.78 -3.67
N ILE A 170 9.90 -13.80 -2.34
CA ILE A 170 10.67 -14.75 -1.53
C ILE A 170 10.24 -16.19 -1.80
N LEU A 171 8.93 -16.45 -1.89
CA LEU A 171 8.40 -17.77 -2.23
C LEU A 171 8.92 -18.24 -3.59
N LYS A 172 8.86 -17.38 -4.62
CA LYS A 172 9.37 -17.70 -5.96
C LYS A 172 10.88 -17.98 -5.97
N GLU A 173 11.67 -17.24 -5.21
CA GLU A 173 13.10 -17.52 -5.10
C GLU A 173 13.38 -18.81 -4.32
N THR A 174 12.55 -19.14 -3.34
CA THR A 174 12.64 -20.42 -2.62
C THR A 174 12.41 -21.60 -3.57
N ASP A 175 11.36 -21.52 -4.41
CA ASP A 175 11.09 -22.55 -5.44
C ASP A 175 12.24 -22.66 -6.45
N ARG A 176 12.79 -21.53 -6.91
CA ARG A 176 13.96 -21.53 -7.81
C ARG A 176 15.20 -22.12 -7.17
N ILE A 177 15.40 -21.92 -5.87
CA ILE A 177 16.52 -22.54 -5.16
C ILE A 177 16.33 -24.05 -5.14
N GLU A 178 15.13 -24.59 -4.88
CA GLU A 178 14.88 -26.04 -4.96
C GLU A 178 15.26 -26.60 -6.33
N ASP A 179 14.76 -25.99 -7.40
CA ASP A 179 15.08 -26.39 -8.78
C ASP A 179 16.60 -26.31 -9.05
N SER A 180 17.27 -25.29 -8.50
CA SER A 180 18.71 -25.08 -8.68
C SER A 180 19.55 -26.09 -7.90
N VAL A 181 19.09 -26.54 -6.73
CA VAL A 181 19.77 -27.60 -5.98
C VAL A 181 19.62 -28.93 -6.71
N ASP A 182 18.45 -29.21 -7.29
CA ASP A 182 18.25 -30.41 -8.12
C ASP A 182 19.12 -30.42 -9.39
N GLN A 183 19.43 -29.25 -9.93
CA GLN A 183 20.31 -29.06 -11.09
C GLN A 183 21.80 -28.92 -10.73
N HIS A 184 22.17 -29.01 -9.44
CA HIS A 184 23.52 -28.77 -8.93
C HIS A 184 24.12 -27.41 -9.34
N CYS A 185 23.27 -26.38 -9.50
CA CYS A 185 23.68 -25.05 -9.94
C CYS A 185 23.94 -24.10 -8.75
N LEU A 186 25.17 -24.12 -8.23
CA LEU A 186 25.57 -23.34 -7.06
C LEU A 186 25.35 -21.82 -7.21
N THR A 187 25.73 -21.25 -8.36
CA THR A 187 25.60 -19.81 -8.60
C THR A 187 24.16 -19.34 -8.49
N SER A 188 23.22 -20.15 -8.99
CA SER A 188 21.78 -19.85 -8.90
C SER A 188 21.28 -19.89 -7.45
N VAL A 189 21.71 -20.88 -6.65
CA VAL A 189 21.37 -20.98 -5.22
C VAL A 189 21.87 -19.76 -4.43
N VAL A 190 23.11 -19.32 -4.67
CA VAL A 190 23.70 -18.14 -4.01
C VAL A 190 22.98 -16.85 -4.41
N ASN A 191 22.66 -16.69 -5.69
CA ASN A 191 21.91 -15.54 -6.20
C ASN A 191 20.50 -15.49 -5.61
N GLY A 192 19.80 -16.63 -5.59
CA GLY A 192 18.47 -16.74 -4.98
C GLY A 192 18.49 -16.41 -3.48
N THR A 193 19.49 -16.90 -2.75
CA THR A 193 19.66 -16.61 -1.31
C THR A 193 19.92 -15.13 -1.05
N THR A 194 20.75 -14.51 -1.90
CA THR A 194 21.00 -13.06 -1.84
C THR A 194 19.72 -12.28 -2.12
N SER A 195 18.94 -12.69 -3.13
CA SER A 195 17.63 -12.10 -3.45
C SER A 195 16.67 -12.19 -2.26
N ILE A 196 16.51 -13.36 -1.63
CA ILE A 196 15.67 -13.53 -0.44
C ILE A 196 16.11 -12.59 0.69
N ALA A 197 17.42 -12.52 0.99
CA ALA A 197 17.94 -11.65 2.04
C ALA A 197 17.67 -10.17 1.75
N LEU A 198 17.81 -9.72 0.50
CA LEU A 198 17.52 -8.33 0.11
C LEU A 198 16.02 -8.02 0.22
N ARG A 199 15.15 -8.94 -0.21
CA ARG A 199 13.70 -8.80 -0.08
C ARG A 199 13.25 -8.70 1.38
N ALA A 200 13.77 -9.58 2.26
CA ALA A 200 13.50 -9.53 3.69
C ALA A 200 13.98 -8.21 4.32
N ASN A 201 15.16 -7.72 3.93
CA ASN A 201 15.66 -6.42 4.38
C ASN A 201 14.81 -5.24 3.88
N ARG A 202 14.22 -5.33 2.69
CA ARG A 202 13.27 -4.30 2.22
C ARG A 202 11.97 -4.29 3.01
N VAL A 203 11.47 -5.45 3.40
CA VAL A 203 10.31 -5.55 4.33
C VAL A 203 10.64 -4.86 5.66
N LEU A 204 11.83 -5.10 6.22
CA LEU A 204 12.27 -4.42 7.44
C LEU A 204 12.35 -2.90 7.25
N GLN A 205 12.90 -2.41 6.13
CA GLN A 205 13.02 -0.97 5.87
C GLN A 205 11.65 -0.28 5.81
N VAL A 206 10.67 -0.89 5.13
CA VAL A 206 9.30 -0.36 5.08
C VAL A 206 8.64 -0.41 6.45
N ALA A 207 8.73 -1.54 7.17
CA ALA A 207 8.16 -1.66 8.51
C ALA A 207 8.71 -0.60 9.48
N MET A 208 10.04 -0.38 9.48
CA MET A 208 10.65 0.66 10.33
C MET A 208 10.21 2.06 9.92
N ARG A 209 10.04 2.33 8.62
CA ARG A 209 9.51 3.60 8.15
C ARG A 209 8.10 3.86 8.68
N GLU A 210 7.23 2.86 8.65
CA GLU A 210 5.88 2.98 9.20
C GLU A 210 5.88 3.28 10.70
N THR A 211 6.84 2.72 11.46
CA THR A 211 6.98 3.06 12.89
C THR A 211 7.42 4.50 13.12
N VAL A 212 8.31 5.04 12.27
CA VAL A 212 8.76 6.43 12.36
C VAL A 212 7.66 7.42 11.97
N ASN A 213 6.73 6.99 11.11
CA ASN A 213 5.59 7.79 10.66
C ASN A 213 4.39 7.74 11.63
N SER A 214 4.41 6.91 12.68
CA SER A 214 3.28 6.71 13.57
C SER A 214 3.53 7.29 14.96
N GLU A 215 2.51 7.96 15.50
CA GLU A 215 2.48 8.46 16.88
C GLU A 215 1.80 7.48 17.86
N ASP A 216 1.25 6.36 17.37
CA ASP A 216 0.60 5.34 18.21
C ASP A 216 1.64 4.36 18.79
N PRO A 217 1.90 4.39 20.12
CA PRO A 217 2.91 3.54 20.74
C PRO A 217 2.57 2.04 20.63
N ILE A 218 1.28 1.66 20.63
CA ILE A 218 0.87 0.26 20.55
C ILE A 218 1.12 -0.29 19.15
N TYR A 219 0.85 0.51 18.13
CA TYR A 219 1.23 0.19 16.75
C TYR A 219 2.75 0.05 16.61
N VAL A 220 3.50 1.02 17.11
CA VAL A 220 4.96 1.05 17.01
C VAL A 220 5.59 -0.18 17.67
N ASP A 221 5.19 -0.53 18.90
CA ASP A 221 5.71 -1.68 19.63
C ASP A 221 5.42 -3.00 18.87
N ARG A 222 4.18 -3.17 18.40
CA ARG A 222 3.76 -4.37 17.66
C ARG A 222 4.55 -4.55 16.36
N VAL A 223 4.75 -3.48 15.59
CA VAL A 223 5.52 -3.54 14.33
C VAL A 223 7.01 -3.79 14.63
N ASN A 224 7.56 -3.19 15.68
CA ASN A 224 8.94 -3.42 16.11
C ASN A 224 9.19 -4.86 16.55
N GLU A 225 8.28 -5.48 17.28
CA GLU A 225 8.38 -6.89 17.67
C GLU A 225 8.40 -7.81 16.44
N ALA A 226 7.47 -7.63 15.50
CA ALA A 226 7.44 -8.40 14.26
C ALA A 226 8.71 -8.20 13.41
N ALA A 227 9.21 -6.97 13.32
CA ALA A 227 10.45 -6.66 12.62
C ALA A 227 11.69 -7.30 13.28
N GLN A 228 11.73 -7.36 14.61
CA GLN A 228 12.80 -8.06 15.34
C GLN A 228 12.78 -9.55 15.06
N TRP A 229 11.59 -10.17 15.06
CA TRP A 229 11.45 -11.58 14.71
C TRP A 229 11.92 -11.86 13.28
N LEU A 230 11.49 -11.08 12.28
CA LEU A 230 11.97 -11.20 10.91
C LEU A 230 13.49 -11.04 10.81
N ARG A 231 14.08 -10.06 11.51
CA ARG A 231 15.54 -9.87 11.52
C ARG A 231 16.28 -11.10 12.05
N ALA A 232 15.72 -11.79 13.04
CA ALA A 232 16.32 -12.99 13.63
C ALA A 232 16.30 -14.21 12.69
N THR A 233 15.43 -14.26 11.68
CA THR A 233 15.34 -15.42 10.75
C THR A 233 16.29 -15.33 9.55
N ILE A 234 16.75 -14.14 9.17
CA ILE A 234 17.59 -13.93 7.97
C ILE A 234 18.93 -14.67 8.08
N THR A 235 19.67 -14.47 9.18
CA THR A 235 21.00 -15.07 9.35
C THR A 235 20.97 -16.60 9.41
N PRO A 236 20.08 -17.25 10.19
CA PRO A 236 19.91 -18.70 10.15
C PRO A 236 19.61 -19.24 8.75
N MET A 237 18.69 -18.60 8.01
CA MET A 237 18.35 -19.04 6.65
C MET A 237 19.58 -19.03 5.73
N VAL A 238 20.36 -17.95 5.73
CA VAL A 238 21.59 -17.87 4.93
C VAL A 238 22.64 -18.90 5.37
N ALA A 239 22.75 -19.16 6.67
CA ALA A 239 23.68 -20.16 7.20
C ALA A 239 23.28 -21.58 6.80
N ASP A 240 21.99 -21.91 6.81
CA ASP A 240 21.49 -23.22 6.40
C ASP A 240 21.56 -23.41 4.89
N THR A 241 21.36 -22.36 4.08
CA THR A 241 21.68 -22.42 2.64
C THR A 241 23.16 -22.77 2.42
N LYS A 242 24.08 -22.14 3.17
CA LYS A 242 25.52 -22.47 3.03
C LYS A 242 25.80 -23.94 3.35
N LYS A 243 25.19 -24.49 4.39
CA LYS A 243 25.34 -25.92 4.73
C LYS A 243 24.75 -26.81 3.64
N MET A 244 23.58 -26.47 3.12
CA MET A 244 22.94 -27.18 2.00
C MET A 244 23.82 -27.15 0.74
N VAL A 245 24.43 -26.01 0.42
CA VAL A 245 25.39 -25.86 -0.67
C VAL A 245 26.62 -26.77 -0.51
N LEU A 246 27.13 -26.93 0.72
CA LEU A 246 28.27 -27.81 0.99
C LEU A 246 27.92 -29.30 0.92
N ALA A 247 26.63 -29.64 1.01
CA ALA A 247 26.13 -31.01 1.04
C ALA A 247 24.83 -31.14 0.24
N MET A 248 24.87 -30.86 -1.07
CA MET A 248 23.68 -30.77 -1.92
C MET A 248 22.91 -32.09 -2.05
N ASP A 249 23.62 -33.21 -1.91
CA ASP A 249 23.03 -34.55 -1.96
C ASP A 249 22.48 -35.02 -0.59
N ASN A 250 22.68 -34.23 0.47
CA ASN A 250 22.21 -34.56 1.80
C ASN A 250 20.76 -34.06 2.02
N PRO A 251 19.77 -34.96 2.15
CA PRO A 251 18.37 -34.57 2.35
C PRO A 251 18.14 -33.82 3.67
N ASP A 252 18.91 -34.11 4.72
CA ASP A 252 18.75 -33.46 6.03
C ASP A 252 19.17 -31.98 5.97
N ALA A 253 20.26 -31.68 5.26
CA ALA A 253 20.73 -30.30 5.07
C ALA A 253 19.71 -29.47 4.29
N ARG A 254 19.07 -30.09 3.27
CA ARG A 254 17.99 -29.46 2.51
C ARG A 254 16.74 -29.23 3.37
N GLU A 255 16.35 -30.19 4.22
CA GLU A 255 15.20 -30.01 5.12
C GLU A 255 15.43 -28.92 6.17
N HIS A 256 16.63 -28.83 6.75
CA HIS A 256 16.98 -27.74 7.65
C HIS A 256 16.82 -26.37 6.98
N TRP A 257 17.31 -26.23 5.75
CA TRP A 257 17.10 -25.01 4.97
C TRP A 257 15.60 -24.74 4.73
N ARG A 258 14.80 -25.73 4.34
CA ARG A 258 13.34 -25.57 4.17
C ARG A 258 12.65 -25.07 5.43
N VAL A 259 13.01 -25.61 6.60
CA VAL A 259 12.49 -25.13 7.89
C VAL A 259 12.84 -23.65 8.10
N SER A 260 14.12 -23.29 7.92
CA SER A 260 14.58 -21.91 8.07
C SER A 260 13.89 -20.93 7.11
N SER A 261 13.64 -21.36 5.86
CA SER A 261 12.95 -20.59 4.83
C SER A 261 11.46 -20.41 5.16
N ARG A 262 10.77 -21.45 5.65
CA ARG A 262 9.38 -21.35 6.14
C ARG A 262 9.27 -20.35 7.29
N ASN A 263 10.17 -20.41 8.27
CA ASN A 263 10.20 -19.47 9.39
C ASN A 263 10.41 -18.01 8.91
N LEU A 264 11.26 -17.80 7.90
CA LEU A 264 11.46 -16.47 7.32
C LEU A 264 10.20 -15.97 6.60
N VAL A 265 9.54 -16.81 5.81
CA VAL A 265 8.29 -16.45 5.12
C VAL A 265 7.19 -16.13 6.13
N GLU A 266 7.05 -16.92 7.20
CA GLU A 266 6.09 -16.67 8.27
C GLU A 266 6.35 -15.33 8.96
N ALA A 267 7.61 -15.02 9.28
CA ALA A 267 7.97 -13.74 9.88
C ALA A 267 7.67 -12.56 8.94
N VAL A 268 7.91 -12.68 7.63
CA VAL A 268 7.50 -11.66 6.64
C VAL A 268 5.98 -11.49 6.60
N SER A 269 5.24 -12.59 6.61
CA SER A 269 3.77 -12.58 6.60
C SER A 269 3.22 -11.87 7.85
N ASN A 270 3.80 -12.16 9.02
CA ASN A 270 3.46 -11.50 10.27
C ASN A 270 3.71 -9.99 10.23
N VAL A 271 4.86 -9.54 9.69
CA VAL A 271 5.13 -8.11 9.46
C VAL A 271 4.01 -7.49 8.59
N GLY A 272 3.60 -8.16 7.51
CA GLY A 272 2.51 -7.69 6.66
C GLY A 272 1.14 -7.62 7.36
N GLN A 273 0.89 -8.48 8.35
CA GLN A 273 -0.34 -8.44 9.16
C GLN A 273 -0.33 -7.27 10.15
N VAL A 274 0.79 -7.01 10.82
CA VAL A 274 0.86 -5.99 11.88
C VAL A 274 1.02 -4.56 11.37
N VAL A 275 1.61 -4.38 10.18
CA VAL A 275 1.76 -3.09 9.48
C VAL A 275 0.42 -2.61 8.92
N ALA A 276 -0.55 -3.51 8.73
CA ALA A 276 -1.91 -3.09 8.42
C ALA A 276 -2.45 -2.26 9.60
N PRO A 277 -3.03 -1.06 9.36
CA PRO A 277 -3.64 -0.29 10.43
C PRO A 277 -4.77 -1.10 11.06
N SER A 278 -4.56 -1.49 12.32
CA SER A 278 -5.59 -2.10 13.16
C SER A 278 -6.54 -0.99 13.61
N TYR A 279 -7.53 -0.64 12.78
CA TYR A 279 -8.58 0.32 13.15
C TYR A 279 -9.53 -0.16 14.27
N LEU A 280 -9.15 -1.22 14.98
CA LEU A 280 -9.91 -1.80 16.08
C LEU A 280 -8.96 -1.96 17.26
N HIS A 281 -8.90 -0.93 18.10
CA HIS A 281 -8.78 -1.21 19.52
C HIS A 281 -9.99 -2.06 19.92
N PRO A 282 -9.82 -3.29 20.44
CA PRO A 282 -10.94 -4.07 20.92
C PRO A 282 -11.38 -3.52 22.28
N PHE A 283 -12.08 -2.38 22.28
CA PHE A 283 -13.11 -2.13 23.29
C PHE A 283 -14.49 -2.64 22.84
N VAL A 284 -14.54 -3.35 21.72
CA VAL A 284 -15.71 -4.14 21.34
C VAL A 284 -15.55 -5.51 21.98
N SER A 285 -15.99 -5.64 23.23
CA SER A 285 -16.44 -6.94 23.74
C SER A 285 -17.34 -7.54 22.68
N THR A 286 -17.02 -8.76 22.27
CA THR A 286 -17.67 -9.53 21.21
C THR A 286 -19.18 -9.59 21.47
N THR A 287 -19.93 -8.60 20.97
CA THR A 287 -21.38 -8.66 20.93
C THR A 287 -21.71 -9.45 19.69
N ILE A 288 -22.03 -10.72 19.95
CA ILE A 288 -22.68 -11.63 19.03
C ILE A 288 -23.73 -10.83 18.24
N PRO A 289 -23.73 -10.85 16.90
CA PRO A 289 -24.76 -10.16 16.14
C PRO A 289 -26.12 -10.74 16.54
N PRO A 290 -27.14 -9.92 16.84
CA PRO A 290 -28.46 -10.44 17.19
C PRO A 290 -29.03 -11.12 15.95
N SER A 291 -28.93 -12.44 15.91
CA SER A 291 -29.65 -13.27 14.96
C SER A 291 -31.14 -13.18 15.33
N TYR A 292 -31.88 -12.30 14.65
CA TYR A 292 -33.32 -12.29 14.72
C TYR A 292 -33.85 -13.50 13.93
N ALA A 293 -33.91 -14.64 14.60
CA ALA A 293 -34.56 -15.84 14.08
C ALA A 293 -36.09 -15.68 14.18
N TYR A 294 -36.72 -15.27 13.08
CA TYR A 294 -38.17 -15.38 12.88
C TYR A 294 -38.55 -16.87 12.84
N HIS A 295 -38.96 -17.44 13.97
CA HIS A 295 -39.50 -18.80 14.02
C HIS A 295 -40.98 -18.81 13.66
N HIS A 296 -41.29 -19.14 12.40
CA HIS A 296 -42.59 -19.67 12.01
C HIS A 296 -42.80 -21.04 12.67
N LYS A 297 -43.70 -21.13 13.65
CA LYS A 297 -44.13 -22.41 14.24
C LYS A 297 -45.08 -23.15 13.29
N VAL A 298 -44.65 -24.31 12.78
CA VAL A 298 -45.54 -25.38 12.33
C VAL A 298 -45.58 -26.41 13.46
N ASN A 299 -46.75 -26.59 14.07
CA ASN A 299 -46.96 -27.46 15.23
C ASN A 299 -47.10 -28.94 14.82
N GLY A 300 -46.38 -29.81 15.52
CA GLY A 300 -46.56 -31.26 15.53
C GLY A 300 -46.24 -31.84 16.93
N LEU A 301 -47.26 -31.89 17.79
CA LEU A 301 -47.56 -32.84 18.88
C LEU A 301 -46.40 -33.43 19.74
N VAL A 302 -46.37 -33.07 21.03
CA VAL A 302 -46.72 -33.89 22.23
C VAL A 302 -45.95 -33.41 23.48
N GLY A 303 -46.69 -33.05 24.53
CA GLY A 303 -46.35 -33.49 25.90
C GLY A 303 -45.70 -32.50 26.87
N SER A 304 -46.52 -32.05 27.84
CA SER A 304 -46.15 -31.78 29.25
C SER A 304 -45.69 -30.37 29.68
N LYS A 305 -46.72 -29.56 30.01
CA LYS A 305 -46.88 -28.71 31.21
C LYS A 305 -45.63 -28.09 31.86
N PHE A 306 -45.40 -26.80 31.60
CA PHE A 306 -45.24 -25.74 32.60
C PHE A 306 -45.70 -24.42 31.94
N GLY A 307 -46.75 -23.80 32.49
CA GLY A 307 -47.34 -22.57 31.97
C GLY A 307 -46.79 -21.34 32.68
N VAL A 308 -46.27 -20.39 31.91
CA VAL A 308 -46.16 -18.98 32.32
C VAL A 308 -46.81 -18.18 31.20
N SER A 309 -47.97 -17.60 31.49
CA SER A 309 -48.67 -16.66 30.61
C SER A 309 -47.86 -15.37 30.51
N ASP A 310 -47.58 -14.94 29.28
CA ASP A 310 -47.20 -13.58 28.95
C ASP A 310 -48.47 -12.88 28.46
N GLU A 311 -49.30 -12.43 29.41
CA GLU A 311 -50.42 -11.52 29.17
C GLU A 311 -50.26 -10.36 30.14
N ILE A 312 -49.87 -9.19 29.63
CA ILE A 312 -49.93 -7.93 30.37
C ILE A 312 -51.40 -7.49 30.38
N PRO A 313 -52.10 -7.48 31.53
CA PRO A 313 -53.50 -7.07 31.59
C PRO A 313 -53.55 -5.54 31.66
N VAL A 314 -53.82 -4.89 30.52
CA VAL A 314 -54.19 -3.46 30.47
C VAL A 314 -55.66 -3.34 30.90
N ALA A 315 -55.94 -3.40 32.20
CA ALA A 315 -57.31 -3.22 32.69
C ALA A 315 -57.48 -2.65 34.12
N GLU A 316 -56.43 -2.44 34.92
CA GLU A 316 -56.60 -2.02 36.33
C GLU A 316 -55.93 -0.68 36.74
N MET A 317 -55.66 0.23 35.80
CA MET A 317 -55.40 1.66 36.11
C MET A 317 -56.49 2.61 35.58
N ARG A 318 -57.75 2.17 35.61
CA ARG A 318 -58.92 3.02 35.39
C ARG A 318 -59.85 2.99 36.60
N GLN A 319 -59.38 3.38 37.78
CA GLN A 319 -60.27 3.61 38.92
C GLN A 319 -59.62 4.43 40.05
N LEU A 320 -59.26 5.68 39.78
CA LEU A 320 -59.14 6.72 40.81
C LEU A 320 -59.83 7.99 40.30
N HIS A 321 -61.12 8.10 40.60
CA HIS A 321 -61.86 9.35 40.49
C HIS A 321 -61.67 10.15 41.79
N VAL A 322 -61.15 11.37 41.70
CA VAL A 322 -61.41 12.40 42.71
C VAL A 322 -61.96 13.62 41.98
N GLN A 323 -63.24 13.90 42.21
CA GLN A 323 -63.95 15.08 41.75
C GLN A 323 -63.43 16.34 42.46
N GLY A 324 -63.22 17.40 41.68
CA GLY A 324 -63.01 18.75 42.23
C GLY A 324 -62.93 19.86 41.16
N GLY A 325 -64.08 20.41 40.77
CA GLY A 325 -64.21 21.81 40.28
C GLY A 325 -64.11 22.07 38.76
N PRO A 326 -64.93 22.97 38.18
CA PRO A 326 -65.07 23.14 36.74
C PRO A 326 -64.07 24.16 36.19
N SER A 327 -63.43 23.83 35.06
CA SER A 327 -62.81 24.85 34.20
C SER A 327 -62.67 24.37 32.77
N CYS A 328 -62.96 25.30 31.88
CA CYS A 328 -63.02 25.24 30.44
C CYS A 328 -61.73 24.73 29.78
N GLY A 329 -61.87 24.26 28.54
CA GLY A 329 -60.80 24.30 27.55
C GLY A 329 -60.36 22.93 27.05
N ARG A 330 -60.96 22.50 25.94
CA ARG A 330 -60.33 21.59 24.98
C ARG A 330 -59.03 22.26 24.51
N SER A 331 -57.88 21.74 24.88
CA SER A 331 -56.61 22.06 24.24
C SER A 331 -56.06 20.78 23.63
N ASP A 332 -56.02 20.77 22.30
CA ASP A 332 -55.32 19.78 21.49
C ASP A 332 -53.84 19.78 21.89
N ASP A 333 -53.45 18.85 22.76
CA ASP A 333 -52.05 18.61 23.09
C ASP A 333 -51.48 17.56 22.14
N ASN A 334 -51.22 17.99 20.91
CA ASN A 334 -50.32 17.28 20.00
C ASN A 334 -49.31 18.27 19.42
N SER A 335 -48.69 19.07 20.28
CA SER A 335 -47.51 19.85 19.93
C SER A 335 -46.27 19.00 20.17
N ARG A 336 -46.08 17.96 19.34
CA ARG A 336 -44.76 17.30 19.23
C ARG A 336 -43.79 18.41 18.79
N PRO A 337 -42.78 18.78 19.60
CA PRO A 337 -41.69 19.61 19.09
C PRO A 337 -41.15 18.87 17.87
N LEU A 338 -41.02 19.56 16.74
CA LEU A 338 -40.36 19.03 15.56
C LEU A 338 -38.89 18.76 15.92
N SER A 339 -38.61 17.63 16.54
CA SER A 339 -37.27 17.05 16.56
C SER A 339 -36.92 16.76 15.10
N PRO A 340 -35.76 17.20 14.59
CA PRO A 340 -35.33 16.89 13.24
C PRO A 340 -34.96 15.40 13.17
N GLU A 341 -35.98 14.56 13.00
CA GLU A 341 -35.81 13.18 12.58
C GLU A 341 -35.47 13.25 11.08
N THR A 342 -34.16 13.13 10.78
CA THR A 342 -33.45 13.25 9.49
C THR A 342 -32.86 14.63 9.17
N ASP A 343 -31.57 14.65 8.80
CA ASP A 343 -30.79 15.79 8.25
C ASP A 343 -31.43 16.28 6.93
N ILE A 344 -32.62 16.86 7.00
CA ILE A 344 -33.16 17.74 5.95
C ILE A 344 -32.48 19.09 6.14
N GLU A 345 -31.17 19.14 5.91
CA GLU A 345 -30.54 20.40 5.56
C GLU A 345 -31.23 20.89 4.27
N ASP A 346 -31.63 22.15 4.21
CA ASP A 346 -32.18 22.78 3.01
C ASP A 346 -31.26 22.47 1.81
N GLU A 347 -31.58 21.40 1.06
CA GLU A 347 -30.79 20.93 -0.06
C GLU A 347 -30.96 21.98 -1.15
N PHE A 348 -30.02 22.94 -1.15
CA PHE A 348 -29.93 23.95 -2.19
C PHE A 348 -29.97 23.20 -3.52
N ASN A 349 -30.99 23.45 -4.33
CA ASN A 349 -31.12 22.76 -5.61
C ASN A 349 -30.00 23.25 -6.52
N TYR A 350 -28.93 22.46 -6.66
CA TYR A 350 -27.78 22.80 -7.51
C TYR A 350 -28.17 22.50 -8.96
N PRO A 351 -28.43 23.52 -9.80
CA PRO A 351 -28.64 23.29 -11.22
C PRO A 351 -27.35 22.71 -11.83
N MET A 352 -27.51 21.90 -12.88
CA MET A 352 -26.36 21.40 -13.62
C MET A 352 -25.57 22.59 -14.19
N PRO A 353 -24.26 22.70 -13.93
CA PRO A 353 -23.47 23.84 -14.36
C PRO A 353 -23.39 23.92 -15.89
N GLU A 354 -23.54 25.14 -16.44
CA GLU A 354 -23.28 25.43 -17.85
C GLU A 354 -21.78 25.67 -18.09
N GLU A 355 -21.31 25.52 -19.33
CA GLU A 355 -19.88 25.56 -19.71
C GLU A 355 -19.17 26.88 -19.32
N ASN A 356 -19.91 27.99 -19.22
CA ASN A 356 -19.38 29.31 -18.85
C ASN A 356 -19.55 29.67 -17.36
N GLN A 357 -19.85 28.70 -16.48
CA GLN A 357 -20.08 28.96 -15.05
C GLN A 357 -19.06 28.23 -14.14
N PRO A 358 -17.78 28.67 -14.13
CA PRO A 358 -16.73 27.98 -13.36
C PRO A 358 -17.01 28.00 -11.85
N ILE A 359 -17.65 29.05 -11.33
CA ILE A 359 -18.03 29.16 -9.92
C ILE A 359 -19.12 28.13 -9.56
N MET A 360 -20.14 27.98 -10.42
CA MET A 360 -21.18 26.95 -10.22
C MET A 360 -20.60 25.54 -10.31
N ALA A 361 -19.69 25.28 -11.27
CA ALA A 361 -19.03 23.99 -11.40
C ALA A 361 -18.24 23.62 -10.13
N ALA A 362 -17.48 24.57 -9.57
CA ALA A 362 -16.76 24.38 -8.31
C ALA A 362 -17.71 24.16 -7.12
N ALA A 363 -18.79 24.94 -7.02
CA ALA A 363 -19.80 24.79 -5.97
C ALA A 363 -20.48 23.42 -6.00
N HIS A 364 -20.84 22.96 -7.21
CA HIS A 364 -21.45 21.67 -7.44
C HIS A 364 -20.50 20.51 -7.10
N ALA A 365 -19.22 20.58 -7.51
CA ALA A 365 -18.21 19.58 -7.14
C ALA A 365 -18.01 19.49 -5.62
N LEU A 366 -17.88 20.64 -4.95
CA LEU A 366 -17.71 20.69 -3.48
C LEU A 366 -18.92 20.08 -2.74
N HIS A 367 -20.13 20.36 -3.22
CA HIS A 367 -21.34 19.77 -2.65
C HIS A 367 -21.41 18.25 -2.86
N GLN A 368 -21.01 17.75 -4.05
CA GLN A 368 -21.01 16.32 -4.34
C GLN A 368 -20.11 15.51 -3.43
N GLU A 369 -18.99 16.07 -2.98
CA GLU A 369 -18.12 15.45 -1.98
C GLU A 369 -18.73 15.55 -0.57
N ALA A 370 -19.23 16.73 -0.20
CA ALA A 370 -19.76 16.97 1.14
C ALA A 370 -21.05 16.17 1.45
N ARG A 371 -21.88 15.88 0.43
CA ARG A 371 -23.11 15.08 0.60
C ARG A 371 -22.85 13.61 0.93
N LEU A 372 -21.63 13.11 0.67
CA LEU A 372 -21.26 11.73 1.03
C LEU A 372 -21.14 11.54 2.54
N TRP A 373 -21.12 12.65 3.30
CA TRP A 373 -20.90 12.66 4.73
C TRP A 373 -22.09 13.29 5.47
N SER A 374 -22.39 12.73 6.65
CA SER A 374 -23.32 13.31 7.60
C SER A 374 -22.74 14.60 8.17
N SER A 375 -23.54 15.66 8.24
CA SER A 375 -23.16 16.90 8.92
C SER A 375 -23.42 16.86 10.42
N ARG A 376 -24.27 15.92 10.88
CA ARG A 376 -24.44 15.62 12.30
C ARG A 376 -23.09 15.40 12.98
N ASP A 377 -22.79 16.25 13.96
CA ASP A 377 -21.56 16.24 14.76
C ASP A 377 -20.26 16.40 13.93
N ASN A 378 -20.35 16.94 12.70
CA ASN A 378 -19.20 17.22 11.84
C ASN A 378 -19.26 18.65 11.28
N GLU A 379 -18.68 19.60 12.04
CA GLU A 379 -18.68 21.02 11.68
C GLU A 379 -17.96 21.30 10.35
N LEU A 380 -16.96 20.50 9.99
CA LEU A 380 -16.24 20.63 8.72
C LEU A 380 -17.18 20.36 7.53
N ILE A 381 -17.96 19.29 7.62
CA ILE A 381 -18.94 18.94 6.58
C ILE A 381 -20.08 19.96 6.57
N ALA A 382 -20.59 20.38 7.74
CA ALA A 382 -21.62 21.41 7.83
C ALA A 382 -21.15 22.77 7.26
N ALA A 383 -19.90 23.16 7.51
CA ALA A 383 -19.30 24.36 6.92
C ALA A 383 -19.14 24.21 5.40
N THR A 384 -18.63 23.06 4.94
CA THR A 384 -18.44 22.78 3.50
C THR A 384 -19.75 22.85 2.72
N LYS A 385 -20.83 22.24 3.23
CA LYS A 385 -22.17 22.31 2.62
C LYS A 385 -22.66 23.75 2.52
N ARG A 386 -22.48 24.55 3.58
CA ARG A 386 -22.82 25.99 3.56
C ARG A 386 -22.00 26.78 2.55
N ILE A 387 -20.68 26.56 2.48
CA ILE A 387 -19.78 27.23 1.52
C ILE A 387 -20.21 26.90 0.08
N ALA A 388 -20.47 25.63 -0.22
CA ALA A 388 -20.94 25.22 -1.54
C ALA A 388 -22.24 25.94 -1.92
N GLY A 389 -23.20 26.04 -0.99
CA GLY A 389 -24.45 26.78 -1.21
C GLY A 389 -24.23 28.29 -1.45
N LEU A 390 -23.30 28.90 -0.72
CA LEU A 390 -22.94 30.32 -0.93
C LEU A 390 -22.24 30.55 -2.27
N MET A 391 -21.34 29.65 -2.68
CA MET A 391 -20.66 29.72 -3.98
C MET A 391 -21.65 29.59 -5.15
N ALA A 392 -22.63 28.69 -5.04
CA ALA A 392 -23.66 28.55 -6.05
C ALA A 392 -24.52 29.83 -6.16
N LYS A 393 -24.89 30.44 -5.03
CA LYS A 393 -25.57 31.75 -5.01
C LYS A 393 -24.71 32.86 -5.62
N LEU A 394 -23.41 32.88 -5.31
CA LEU A 394 -22.47 33.84 -5.90
C LEU A 394 -22.41 33.72 -7.42
N SER A 395 -22.38 32.48 -7.96
CA SER A 395 -22.37 32.25 -9.40
C SER A 395 -23.62 32.76 -10.12
N GLN A 396 -24.76 32.90 -9.44
CA GLN A 396 -25.97 33.50 -10.02
C GLN A 396 -25.89 35.03 -10.10
N VAL A 397 -25.08 35.64 -9.23
CA VAL A 397 -24.91 37.09 -9.12
C VAL A 397 -23.77 37.58 -10.03
N VAL A 398 -22.72 36.78 -10.20
CA VAL A 398 -21.57 37.08 -11.06
C VAL A 398 -21.81 36.44 -12.43
N ARG A 399 -22.22 37.24 -13.42
CA ARG A 399 -22.37 36.81 -14.83
C ARG A 399 -21.12 37.08 -15.64
#